data_AF-A0AAW5WD85-F1
#
_entry.id   AF-A0AAW5WD85-F1
#
_cell.length_a   1.000
_cell.length_b   1.000
_cell.length_c   1.000
_cell.angle_alpha   90.00
_cell.angle_beta   90.00
_cell.angle_gamma   90.00
#
_symmetry.space_group_name_H-M   'P 1'
#
loop_
_entity.id
_entity.type
_entity.pdbx_description
1 polymer ?
#
loop_
_entity_poly.entity_id
_entity_poly.type
_entity_poly.pdbx_seq_one_letter_code
_entity_poly.pdbx_strand_id
1 'polypeptide(L)' 'MEWADWVDWEPETKTDIKTKIENDGYTFPHYDKKNNGVKYVISTMDIKRDCLRLGVPFEDVYPLQTTLF' A
#
# COMPACT_ATOMS: atom_id res chain seq x y z
N MET A 1 1.23 11.42 -10.31
CA MET A 1 0.19 11.55 -9.28
C MET A 1 0.85 12.05 -8.03
N GLU A 2 0.18 12.95 -7.34
CA GLU A 2 0.50 13.24 -5.94
C GLU A 2 0.20 12.00 -5.09
N TRP A 3 0.81 11.87 -3.92
CA TRP A 3 0.53 10.74 -3.00
C TRP A 3 -0.97 10.59 -2.71
N ALA A 4 -1.69 11.70 -2.54
CA ALA A 4 -3.13 11.68 -2.27
C ALA A 4 -3.92 11.05 -3.43
N ASP A 5 -3.52 11.29 -4.68
CA ASP A 5 -4.18 10.67 -5.83
C ASP A 5 -3.99 9.14 -5.80
N TRP A 6 -2.82 8.65 -5.39
CA TRP A 6 -2.56 7.22 -5.23
C TRP A 6 -3.39 6.60 -4.12
N VAL A 7 -3.58 7.32 -3.01
CA VAL A 7 -4.43 6.89 -1.90
C VAL A 7 -5.88 6.70 -2.34
N ASP A 8 -6.42 7.69 -3.05
CA ASP A 8 -7.82 7.73 -3.47
C ASP A 8 -8.11 6.85 -4.70
N TRP A 9 -7.09 6.49 -5.48
CA TRP A 9 -7.25 5.66 -6.67
C TRP A 9 -7.61 4.21 -6.32
N GLU A 10 -8.68 3.69 -6.92
CA GLU A 10 -9.08 2.29 -6.77
C GLU A 10 -8.40 1.40 -7.83
N PRO A 11 -7.59 0.39 -7.44
CA PRO A 11 -6.91 -0.47 -8.41
C PRO A 11 -7.91 -1.42 -9.11
N GLU A 12 -7.72 -1.73 -10.39
CA GLU A 12 -8.62 -2.64 -11.12
C GLU A 12 -7.99 -4.01 -11.40
N THR A 13 -6.67 -4.10 -11.29
CA THR A 13 -5.91 -5.32 -11.59
C THR A 13 -4.89 -5.65 -10.49
N LYS A 14 -4.37 -6.88 -10.54
CA LYS A 14 -3.21 -7.29 -9.71
C LYS A 14 -2.01 -6.36 -9.90
N THR A 15 -1.75 -5.93 -11.14
CA THR A 15 -0.65 -5.01 -11.45
C THR A 15 -0.88 -3.65 -10.82
N ASP A 16 -2.12 -3.16 -10.84
CA ASP A 16 -2.49 -1.89 -10.21
C ASP A 16 -2.26 -1.90 -8.71
N ILE A 17 -2.58 -3.01 -8.02
CA ILE A 17 -2.27 -3.15 -6.60
C ILE A 17 -0.75 -3.03 -6.37
N LYS A 18 0.08 -3.69 -7.18
CA LYS A 18 1.54 -3.59 -7.06
C LYS A 18 2.04 -2.17 -7.32
N THR A 19 1.56 -1.53 -8.38
CA THR A 19 1.88 -0.14 -8.71
C THR A 19 1.49 0.81 -7.57
N LYS A 20 0.30 0.63 -6.98
CA LYS A 20 -0.16 1.45 -5.85
C LYS A 20 0.71 1.22 -4.60
N ILE A 21 1.19 0.00 -4.34
CA ILE A 21 2.17 -0.26 -3.26
C ILE A 21 3.50 0.43 -3.54
N GLU A 22 4.04 0.30 -4.76
CA GLU A 22 5.31 0.91 -5.17
C GLU A 22 5.31 2.44 -5.11
N ASN A 23 4.13 3.06 -5.25
CA ASN A 23 3.93 4.51 -5.18
C ASN A 23 3.36 4.98 -3.83
N ASP A 24 3.50 4.19 -2.76
CA ASP A 24 3.09 4.54 -1.39
C ASP A 24 1.60 4.85 -1.21
N GLY A 25 0.74 4.42 -2.13
CA GLY A 25 -0.71 4.64 -2.08
C GLY A 25 -1.42 3.87 -0.95
N TYR A 26 -0.73 2.98 -0.25
CA TYR A 26 -1.21 2.32 0.97
C TYR A 26 -0.44 2.77 2.23
N THR A 27 0.44 3.76 2.11
CA THR A 27 1.29 4.22 3.21
C THR A 27 0.67 5.46 3.84
N PHE A 28 0.33 5.38 5.13
CA PHE A 28 -0.41 6.44 5.84
C PHE A 28 0.39 7.02 7.01
N PRO A 29 0.28 8.34 7.27
CA PRO A 29 0.90 8.97 8.43
C PRO A 29 0.23 8.52 9.73
N HIS A 30 1.04 8.06 10.67
CA HIS A 30 0.65 7.70 12.03
C HIS A 30 1.45 8.53 13.02
N TYR A 31 0.81 8.97 14.10
CA TYR A 31 1.53 9.67 15.16
C TYR A 31 2.35 8.68 16.00
N ASP A 32 3.66 8.89 16.01
CA ASP A 32 4.59 8.16 16.86
C ASP A 32 4.88 8.95 18.14
N LYS A 33 4.21 8.54 19.22
CA LYS A 33 4.36 9.16 20.55
C LYS A 33 5.79 9.07 21.09
N LYS A 34 6.54 8.00 20.75
CA LYS A 34 7.90 7.81 21.27
C LYS A 34 8.87 8.84 20.70
N ASN A 35 8.72 9.15 19.42
CA ASN A 35 9.58 10.09 18.69
C ASN A 35 8.98 11.50 18.58
N ASN A 36 7.78 11.71 19.15
CA ASN A 36 7.01 12.95 19.03
C ASN A 36 6.93 13.46 17.58
N GLY A 37 6.56 12.57 16.66
CA GLY A 37 6.61 12.86 15.23
C GLY A 37 5.67 11.98 14.41
N VAL A 38 5.71 12.16 13.09
CA VAL A 38 4.95 11.35 12.15
C VAL A 38 5.79 10.18 11.68
N LYS A 39 5.22 8.99 11.72
CA LYS A 39 5.76 7.79 11.10
C LYS A 39 4.81 7.35 9.98
N TYR A 40 5.36 7.04 8.82
CA TYR A 40 4.60 6.47 7.71
C TYR A 40 4.54 4.95 7.84
N VAL A 41 3.33 4.40 7.76
CA VAL A 41 3.07 2.97 7.94
C VAL A 41 2.18 2.46 6.83
N ILE A 42 2.60 1.38 6.18
CA ILE A 42 1.80 0.70 5.17
C ILE A 42 0.61 -0.04 5.81
N SER A 43 -0.58 0.17 5.25
CA SER A 43 -1.80 -0.51 5.67
C SER A 43 -1.97 -1.82 4.92
N THR A 44 -1.57 -2.93 5.55
CA THR A 44 -1.84 -4.27 5.00
C THR A 44 -3.33 -4.59 4.95
N MET A 45 -4.17 -3.88 5.73
CA MET A 45 -5.62 -4.07 5.73
C MET A 45 -6.25 -3.57 4.44
N ASP A 46 -5.81 -2.42 3.92
CA ASP A 46 -6.34 -1.86 2.68
C ASP A 46 -5.86 -2.66 1.46
N ILE A 47 -4.60 -3.09 1.46
CA ILE A 47 -4.10 -4.03 0.44
C ILE A 47 -4.94 -5.31 0.43
N LYS A 48 -5.25 -5.89 1.60
CA LYS A 48 -6.10 -7.09 1.71
C LYS A 48 -7.52 -6.86 1.19
N ARG A 49 -8.09 -5.68 1.37
CA ARG A 49 -9.43 -5.34 0.84
C ARG A 49 -9.42 -5.31 -0.68
N ASP A 50 -8.43 -4.68 -1.30
CA ASP A 50 -8.32 -4.64 -2.75
C ASP A 50 -7.99 -6.02 -3.34
N CYS A 51 -7.12 -6.80 -2.69
CA CYS A 51 -6.88 -8.21 -3.02
C CYS A 51 -8.18 -9.02 -3.01
N LEU A 52 -8.98 -8.90 -1.95
CA LEU A 52 -10.25 -9.62 -1.82
C LEU A 52 -11.26 -9.19 -2.91
N ARG A 53 -11.36 -7.89 -3.19
CA ARG A 53 -12.26 -7.35 -4.23
C ARG A 53 -11.91 -7.87 -5.62
N LEU A 54 -10.62 -7.99 -5.93
CA LEU A 54 -10.13 -8.45 -7.23
C LEU A 54 -9.91 -9.97 -7.32
N GLY A 55 -10.16 -10.72 -6.25
CA GLY A 55 -9.89 -12.17 -6.21
C GLY A 55 -8.40 -12.51 -6.33
N VAL A 56 -7.52 -11.60 -5.91
CA VAL A 56 -6.07 -11.75 -5.96
C VAL A 56 -5.57 -12.23 -4.59
N PRO A 57 -4.76 -13.31 -4.52
CA PRO A 57 -4.11 -13.71 -3.26
C PRO A 57 -3.27 -12.58 -2.67
N PHE A 58 -3.23 -12.43 -1.35
CA PHE A 58 -2.46 -11.35 -0.73
C PHE A 58 -0.95 -11.56 -0.94
N GLU A 59 -0.50 -12.82 -0.89
CA GLU A 59 0.90 -13.20 -1.04
C GLU A 59 1.45 -12.92 -2.45
N ASP A 60 0.57 -12.74 -3.43
CA ASP A 60 0.92 -12.44 -4.81
C ASP A 60 1.41 -11.00 -5.02
N VAL A 61 1.12 -10.12 -4.06
CA VAL A 61 1.39 -8.68 -4.12
C VAL A 61 2.12 -8.14 -2.89
N TYR A 62 2.02 -8.80 -1.73
CA TYR A 62 2.63 -8.34 -0.48
C TYR A 62 3.17 -9.51 0.39
N PRO A 63 4.35 -9.37 1.03
CA PRO A 63 5.28 -8.24 0.91
C PRO A 63 5.86 -8.18 -0.51
N LEU A 64 5.90 -6.98 -1.08
CA LEU A 64 6.67 -6.76 -2.30
C LEU A 64 8.12 -7.05 -1.93
N GLN A 65 8.61 -8.20 -2.36
CA GLN A 65 10.01 -8.56 -2.19
C GLN A 65 10.80 -7.62 -3.09
N THR A 66 11.12 -6.43 -2.58
CA THR A 66 12.10 -5.57 -3.21
C THR A 66 13.41 -6.32 -3.11
N THR A 67 13.81 -6.98 -4.20
CA THR A 67 15.21 -7.34 -4.36
C THR A 67 15.98 -6.04 -4.36
N LEU A 68 16.43 -5.65 -3.16
CA LEU A 68 17.51 -4.71 -2.95
C LEU A 68 18.74 -5.38 -3.57
N PHE A 69 18.95 -5.13 -4.86
CA PHE A 69 20.25 -5.32 -5.50
C PHE A 69 21.16 -4.16 -5.10
#